data_AF-A0A1V5JYW5-F1
#
_entry.id   AF-A0A1V5JYW5-F1
#
_cell.length_a   1.000
_cell.length_b   1.000
_cell.length_c   1.000
_cell.angle_alpha   90.00
_cell.angle_beta   90.00
_cell.angle_gamma   90.00
#
_symmetry.space_group_name_H-M   'P 1'
#
loop_
_entity.id
_entity.type
_entity.pdbx_description
1 polymer ?
#
loop_
_entity_poly.entity_id
_entity_poly.type
_entity_poly.pdbx_seq_one_letter_code
_entity_poly.pdbx_strand_id
1 'polypeptide(L)'
;MASVVNPAFHHCQGHTLAELGVELGRDPFDILVDLVCEDNGRSTGVMHSLDPNDIESVFKSPLHVPCSDGMWTENGNPHPRHFGAFARVIKLFVRERGLLTLEEAVRKMTSLPAQRLGLMDTGLLRAGMRADIAIFDPYIVEDRATFDQPRQLAEGFSHVIVNGKLVLEDGELTGARPGRALTAMGQATSNGGAACGCGCGCDR
;
A
#
# COMPACT_ATOMS: atom_id res chain seq x y z
N MET A 1 15.33 -7.38 -9.85
CA MET A 1 16.11 -6.89 -8.70
C MET A 1 15.87 -7.82 -7.53
N ALA A 2 16.93 -8.38 -6.92
CA ALA A 2 16.81 -9.25 -5.75
C ALA A 2 16.71 -8.43 -4.45
N SER A 3 15.91 -8.89 -3.50
CA SER A 3 15.84 -8.41 -2.13
C SER A 3 15.85 -9.61 -1.19
N VAL A 4 16.72 -9.57 -0.18
CA VAL A 4 16.97 -10.69 0.74
C VAL A 4 17.06 -10.21 2.18
N VAL A 5 16.65 -11.04 3.11
CA VAL A 5 16.72 -10.78 4.55
C VAL A 5 18.07 -11.22 5.12
N ASN A 6 18.62 -12.35 4.65
CA ASN A 6 19.88 -12.93 5.10
C ASN A 6 21.08 -11.97 4.86
N PRO A 7 21.80 -11.55 5.93
CA PRO A 7 22.97 -10.65 5.83
C PRO A 7 24.07 -11.13 4.89
N ALA A 8 24.28 -12.44 4.75
CA ALA A 8 25.31 -12.99 3.87
C ALA A 8 25.09 -12.59 2.40
N PHE A 9 23.84 -12.36 2.00
CA PHE A 9 23.44 -12.03 0.64
C PHE A 9 23.06 -10.56 0.45
N HIS A 10 23.33 -9.68 1.42
CA HIS A 10 23.01 -8.25 1.30
C HIS A 10 23.72 -7.58 0.11
N HIS A 11 24.88 -8.09 -0.30
CA HIS A 11 25.58 -7.64 -1.50
C HIS A 11 24.80 -7.91 -2.81
N CYS A 12 23.87 -8.88 -2.81
CA CYS A 12 23.00 -9.15 -3.94
C CYS A 12 21.80 -8.19 -4.03
N GLN A 13 21.54 -7.41 -2.96
CA GLN A 13 20.38 -6.52 -2.94
C GLN A 13 20.56 -5.42 -3.98
N GLY A 14 19.50 -5.20 -4.75
CA GLY A 14 19.49 -4.15 -5.75
C GLY A 14 20.08 -4.55 -7.10
N HIS A 15 20.73 -5.69 -7.20
CA HIS A 15 21.21 -6.23 -8.47
C HIS A 15 20.13 -7.07 -9.14
N THR A 16 20.14 -7.12 -10.46
CA THR A 16 19.39 -8.12 -11.24
C THR A 16 20.11 -9.46 -11.16
N LEU A 17 19.36 -10.56 -11.31
CA LEU A 17 19.96 -11.90 -11.36
C LEU A 17 20.93 -12.04 -12.55
N ALA A 18 20.69 -11.30 -13.64
CA ALA A 18 21.58 -11.27 -14.80
C ALA A 18 22.93 -10.59 -14.46
N GLU A 19 22.90 -9.45 -13.77
CA GLU A 19 24.13 -8.79 -13.28
C GLU A 19 24.91 -9.69 -12.33
N LEU A 20 24.21 -10.32 -11.37
CA LEU A 20 24.83 -11.28 -10.45
C LEU A 20 25.42 -12.48 -11.18
N GLY A 21 24.78 -12.96 -12.23
CA GLY A 21 25.32 -14.04 -13.07
C GLY A 21 26.65 -13.68 -13.72
N VAL A 22 26.77 -12.45 -14.23
CA VAL A 22 28.01 -11.92 -14.80
C VAL A 22 29.08 -11.71 -13.72
N GLU A 23 28.71 -11.08 -12.60
CA GLU A 23 29.63 -10.77 -11.50
C GLU A 23 30.20 -12.03 -10.82
N LEU A 24 29.36 -13.04 -10.61
CA LEU A 24 29.72 -14.27 -9.92
C LEU A 24 30.18 -15.38 -10.87
N GLY A 25 30.04 -15.20 -12.19
CA GLY A 25 30.37 -16.21 -13.19
C GLY A 25 29.51 -17.47 -13.07
N ARG A 26 28.24 -17.32 -12.65
CA ARG A 26 27.31 -18.41 -12.38
C ARG A 26 26.02 -18.24 -13.17
N ASP A 27 25.27 -19.32 -13.35
CA ASP A 27 23.96 -19.24 -13.99
C ASP A 27 22.98 -18.44 -13.08
N PRO A 28 22.24 -17.45 -13.62
CA PRO A 28 21.28 -16.67 -12.85
C PRO A 28 20.20 -17.51 -12.14
N PHE A 29 19.83 -18.66 -12.70
CA PHE A 29 18.87 -19.57 -12.09
C PHE A 29 19.44 -20.24 -10.84
N ASP A 30 20.69 -20.70 -10.89
CA ASP A 30 21.35 -21.30 -9.72
C ASP A 30 21.49 -20.27 -8.58
N ILE A 31 21.82 -19.02 -8.91
CA ILE A 31 21.88 -17.92 -7.93
C ILE A 31 20.50 -17.69 -7.30
N LEU A 32 19.43 -17.69 -8.10
CA LEU A 32 18.07 -17.56 -7.58
C LEU A 32 17.72 -18.70 -6.61
N VAL A 33 18.04 -19.95 -6.98
CA VAL A 33 17.78 -21.12 -6.13
C VAL A 33 18.52 -20.99 -4.80
N ASP A 34 19.80 -20.62 -4.83
CA ASP A 34 20.60 -20.39 -3.61
C ASP A 34 19.99 -19.29 -2.74
N LEU A 35 19.63 -18.13 -3.33
CA LEU A 35 19.00 -17.03 -2.59
C LEU A 35 17.69 -17.45 -1.94
N VAL A 36 16.88 -18.28 -2.60
CA VAL A 36 15.63 -18.78 -2.04
C VAL A 36 15.88 -19.78 -0.92
N CYS A 37 16.78 -20.74 -1.12
CA CYS A 37 17.09 -21.76 -0.12
C CYS A 37 17.76 -21.15 1.12
N GLU A 38 18.81 -20.35 0.93
CA GLU A 38 19.63 -19.79 2.00
C GLU A 38 18.96 -18.63 2.75
N ASP A 39 17.97 -17.97 2.15
CA ASP A 39 17.14 -16.97 2.84
C ASP A 39 15.83 -17.55 3.40
N ASN A 40 15.69 -18.89 3.41
CA ASN A 40 14.51 -19.61 3.90
C ASN A 40 13.20 -19.14 3.22
N GLY A 41 13.24 -18.89 1.91
CA GLY A 41 12.08 -18.48 1.11
C GLY A 41 11.60 -17.05 1.38
N ARG A 42 12.38 -16.22 2.08
CA ARG A 42 12.03 -14.82 2.38
C ARG A 42 12.52 -13.84 1.32
N SER A 43 13.31 -14.32 0.36
CA SER A 43 13.78 -13.57 -0.80
C SER A 43 12.60 -13.08 -1.63
N THR A 44 12.59 -11.79 -1.96
CA THR A 44 11.62 -11.18 -2.86
C THR A 44 12.32 -10.64 -4.11
N GLY A 45 11.57 -10.55 -5.20
CA GLY A 45 12.09 -10.10 -6.49
C GLY A 45 11.21 -9.02 -7.10
N VAL A 46 11.84 -8.01 -7.67
CA VAL A 46 11.18 -7.06 -8.58
C VAL A 46 11.40 -7.53 -10.01
N MET A 47 10.29 -7.72 -10.74
CA MET A 47 10.28 -8.08 -12.16
C MET A 47 9.78 -6.87 -12.96
N HIS A 48 10.61 -6.36 -13.87
CA HIS A 48 10.24 -5.26 -14.77
C HIS A 48 9.60 -5.85 -16.04
N SER A 49 8.38 -6.37 -15.91
CA SER A 49 7.71 -7.15 -16.95
C SER A 49 6.43 -6.49 -17.50
N LEU A 50 6.14 -5.24 -17.14
CA LEU A 50 4.94 -4.52 -17.56
C LEU A 50 5.28 -3.42 -18.57
N ASP A 51 4.48 -3.32 -19.63
CA ASP A 51 4.53 -2.21 -20.57
C ASP A 51 3.83 -0.98 -19.97
N PRO A 52 4.46 0.21 -19.96
CA PRO A 52 3.82 1.44 -19.50
C PRO A 52 2.48 1.74 -20.19
N ASN A 53 2.31 1.41 -21.46
CA ASN A 53 1.08 1.67 -22.21
C ASN A 53 -0.08 0.78 -21.73
N ASP A 54 0.21 -0.46 -21.32
CA ASP A 54 -0.79 -1.34 -20.71
C ASP A 54 -1.23 -0.80 -19.35
N ILE A 55 -0.28 -0.29 -18.56
CA ILE A 55 -0.58 0.36 -17.28
C ILE A 55 -1.50 1.55 -17.51
N GLU A 56 -1.17 2.46 -18.43
CA GLU A 56 -2.04 3.62 -18.74
C GLU A 56 -3.43 3.18 -19.21
N SER A 57 -3.52 2.13 -20.04
CA SER A 57 -4.80 1.58 -20.53
C SER A 57 -5.66 1.04 -19.39
N VAL A 58 -5.04 0.34 -18.43
CA VAL A 58 -5.73 -0.14 -17.22
C VAL A 58 -6.23 1.04 -16.38
N PHE A 59 -5.42 2.07 -16.17
CA PHE A 59 -5.81 3.25 -15.38
C PHE A 59 -6.98 4.03 -15.99
N LYS A 60 -7.11 4.06 -17.32
CA LYS A 60 -8.26 4.66 -18.02
C LYS A 60 -9.57 3.91 -17.78
N SER A 61 -9.52 2.62 -17.44
CA SER A 61 -10.73 1.84 -17.21
C SER A 61 -11.54 2.39 -16.03
N PRO A 62 -12.86 2.59 -16.15
CA PRO A 62 -13.71 3.01 -15.04
C PRO A 62 -13.79 1.94 -13.93
N LEU A 63 -13.36 0.71 -14.24
CA LEU A 63 -13.34 -0.43 -13.33
C LEU A 63 -11.97 -0.63 -12.66
N HIS A 64 -10.96 0.18 -12.94
CA HIS A 64 -9.69 0.02 -12.25
C HIS A 64 -9.73 0.64 -10.85
N VAL A 65 -9.23 -0.12 -9.87
CA VAL A 65 -8.98 0.30 -8.48
C VAL A 65 -7.49 0.11 -8.21
N PRO A 66 -6.74 1.20 -7.99
CA PRO A 66 -5.33 1.11 -7.63
C PRO A 66 -5.15 0.36 -6.30
N CYS A 67 -4.13 -0.47 -6.25
CA CYS A 67 -3.67 -1.16 -5.05
C CYS A 67 -2.15 -1.01 -4.98
N SER A 68 -1.61 -0.75 -3.79
CA SER A 68 -0.16 -0.64 -3.64
C SER A 68 0.55 -1.97 -3.90
N ASP A 69 -0.10 -3.10 -3.55
CA ASP A 69 0.50 -4.44 -3.55
C ASP A 69 1.87 -4.43 -2.83
N GLY A 70 1.98 -3.59 -1.80
CA GLY A 70 3.21 -3.39 -1.07
C GLY A 70 3.53 -4.60 -0.21
N MET A 71 4.69 -5.21 -0.42
CA MET A 71 5.19 -6.30 0.42
C MET A 71 6.20 -5.73 1.43
N TRP A 72 5.82 -5.72 2.70
CA TRP A 72 6.73 -5.28 3.76
C TRP A 72 7.87 -6.29 3.92
N THR A 73 9.09 -5.77 4.08
CA THR A 73 10.26 -6.55 4.45
C THR A 73 10.91 -5.90 5.67
N GLU A 74 11.11 -6.68 6.74
CA GLU A 74 11.77 -6.19 7.95
C GLU A 74 13.19 -5.72 7.65
N ASN A 75 13.93 -6.52 6.88
CA ASN A 75 15.28 -6.23 6.40
C ASN A 75 15.31 -6.41 4.86
N GLY A 76 16.12 -5.61 4.16
CA GLY A 76 16.23 -5.62 2.69
C GLY A 76 15.31 -4.62 2.00
N ASN A 77 15.38 -4.45 0.68
CA ASN A 77 14.73 -3.34 -0.03
C ASN A 77 13.33 -3.73 -0.57
N PRO A 78 12.22 -3.21 0.01
CA PRO A 78 10.88 -3.49 -0.52
C PRO A 78 10.70 -2.80 -1.88
N HIS A 79 9.68 -3.21 -2.65
CA HIS A 79 9.34 -2.49 -3.88
C HIS A 79 8.83 -1.07 -3.52
N PRO A 80 9.24 0.00 -4.25
CA PRO A 80 8.83 1.39 -3.96
C PRO A 80 7.31 1.64 -3.94
N ARG A 81 6.51 0.74 -4.53
CA ARG A 81 5.05 0.81 -4.51
C ARG A 81 4.47 0.73 -3.10
N HIS A 82 5.20 0.14 -2.15
CA HIS A 82 4.78 0.07 -0.75
C HIS A 82 4.58 1.46 -0.14
N PHE A 83 5.47 2.41 -0.45
CA PHE A 83 5.45 3.75 0.14
C PHE A 83 4.88 4.83 -0.78
N GLY A 84 4.98 4.64 -2.10
CA GLY A 84 4.68 5.70 -3.07
C GLY A 84 3.39 5.52 -3.88
N ALA A 85 2.72 4.35 -3.84
CA ALA A 85 1.71 4.02 -4.87
C ALA A 85 0.59 5.07 -5.04
N PHE A 86 -0.05 5.49 -3.95
CA PHE A 86 -1.17 6.44 -4.02
C PHE A 86 -0.71 7.87 -4.38
N ALA A 87 0.45 8.29 -3.87
CA ALA A 87 1.07 9.56 -4.26
C ALA A 87 1.43 9.58 -5.75
N ARG A 88 1.96 8.47 -6.26
CA ARG A 88 2.28 8.28 -7.67
C ARG A 88 1.05 8.38 -8.55
N VAL A 89 -0.11 7.91 -8.08
CA VAL A 89 -1.36 8.08 -8.85
C VAL A 89 -1.70 9.55 -9.07
N ILE A 90 -1.58 10.36 -8.02
CA ILE A 90 -1.85 11.80 -8.07
C ILE A 90 -0.79 12.51 -8.91
N LYS A 91 0.50 12.26 -8.66
CA LYS A 91 1.58 12.90 -9.42
C LYS A 91 1.56 12.48 -10.89
N LEU A 92 1.72 11.19 -11.17
CA LEU A 92 1.97 10.71 -12.52
C LEU A 92 0.70 10.73 -13.36
N PHE A 93 -0.39 10.12 -12.88
CA PHE A 93 -1.58 9.91 -13.70
C PHE A 93 -2.53 11.12 -13.71
N VAL A 94 -2.51 11.98 -12.69
CA VAL A 94 -3.27 13.24 -12.71
C VAL A 94 -2.41 14.40 -13.21
N ARG A 95 -1.32 14.74 -12.49
CA ARG A 95 -0.57 15.98 -12.74
C ARG A 95 0.33 15.93 -13.99
N GLU A 96 1.13 14.87 -14.16
CA GLU A 96 2.13 14.82 -15.24
C GLU A 96 1.55 14.35 -16.58
N ARG A 97 0.69 13.33 -16.55
CA ARG A 97 0.14 12.71 -17.77
C ARG A 97 -1.26 13.20 -18.14
N GLY A 98 -2.00 13.78 -17.20
CA GLY A 98 -3.39 14.20 -17.42
C GLY A 98 -4.33 13.05 -17.83
N LEU A 99 -4.00 11.80 -17.43
CA LEU A 99 -4.78 10.60 -17.76
C LEU A 99 -6.09 10.53 -16.98
N LEU A 100 -6.10 11.08 -15.76
CA LEU A 100 -7.24 11.16 -14.87
C LEU A 100 -7.44 12.59 -14.40
N THR A 101 -8.69 12.97 -14.11
CA THR A 101 -8.94 14.15 -13.27
C THR A 101 -8.63 13.80 -11.81
N LEU A 102 -8.42 14.82 -10.97
CA LEU A 102 -8.18 14.60 -9.55
C LEU A 102 -9.36 13.88 -8.88
N GLU A 103 -10.58 14.23 -9.24
CA GLU A 103 -11.80 13.64 -8.70
C GLU A 103 -11.94 12.15 -9.07
N GLU A 104 -11.63 11.78 -10.32
CA GLU A 104 -11.68 10.38 -10.72
C GLU A 104 -10.56 9.57 -10.04
N ALA A 105 -9.35 10.13 -9.89
CA ALA A 105 -8.29 9.50 -9.11
C ALA A 105 -8.71 9.29 -7.65
N VAL A 106 -9.26 10.31 -6.98
CA VAL A 106 -9.78 10.22 -5.61
C VAL A 106 -10.89 9.16 -5.54
N ARG A 107 -11.84 9.16 -6.48
CA ARG A 107 -12.93 8.16 -6.54
C ARG A 107 -12.38 6.73 -6.63
N LYS A 108 -11.41 6.50 -7.52
CA LYS A 108 -10.75 5.19 -7.71
C LYS A 108 -10.03 4.70 -6.45
N MET A 109 -9.58 5.61 -5.59
CA MET A 109 -8.86 5.30 -4.34
C MET A 109 -9.76 5.31 -3.09
N THR A 110 -11.03 5.71 -3.19
CA THR A 110 -11.94 5.89 -2.05
C THR A 110 -13.29 5.18 -2.24
N SER A 111 -14.27 5.83 -2.87
CA SER A 111 -15.64 5.32 -2.98
C SER A 111 -15.75 4.09 -3.87
N LEU A 112 -14.96 3.96 -4.95
CA LEU A 112 -15.00 2.79 -5.83
C LEU A 112 -14.60 1.49 -5.10
N PRO A 113 -13.44 1.42 -4.38
CA PRO A 113 -13.14 0.23 -3.58
C PRO A 113 -14.14 0.01 -2.44
N ALA A 114 -14.62 1.06 -1.77
CA ALA A 114 -15.61 0.93 -0.71
C ALA A 114 -16.91 0.26 -1.22
N GLN A 115 -17.42 0.71 -2.38
CA GLN A 115 -18.59 0.11 -3.03
C GLN A 115 -18.38 -1.35 -3.41
N ARG A 116 -17.20 -1.70 -3.96
CA ARG A 116 -16.86 -3.09 -4.33
C ARG A 116 -16.83 -4.03 -3.15
N LEU A 117 -16.38 -3.54 -2.00
CA LEU A 117 -16.26 -4.31 -0.77
C LEU A 117 -17.55 -4.25 0.08
N GLY A 118 -18.59 -3.55 -0.35
CA GLY A 118 -19.83 -3.39 0.41
C GLY A 118 -19.70 -2.52 1.66
N LEU A 119 -18.67 -1.65 1.73
CA LEU A 119 -18.44 -0.75 2.85
C LEU A 119 -19.28 0.52 2.68
N MET A 120 -20.47 0.52 3.27
CA MET A 120 -21.46 1.59 3.07
C MET A 120 -21.22 2.87 3.89
N ASP A 121 -20.31 2.81 4.86
CA ASP A 121 -20.07 3.87 5.84
C ASP A 121 -18.72 4.60 5.64
N THR A 122 -17.98 4.34 4.55
CA THR A 122 -16.69 4.99 4.24
C THR A 122 -16.51 5.26 2.74
N GLY A 123 -15.42 5.92 2.38
CA GLY A 123 -15.04 6.21 0.98
C GLY A 123 -15.72 7.43 0.36
N LEU A 124 -16.62 8.11 1.08
CA LEU A 124 -17.23 9.38 0.68
C LEU A 124 -17.22 10.36 1.85
N LEU A 125 -17.07 11.65 1.56
CA LEU A 125 -17.25 12.72 2.55
C LEU A 125 -18.72 13.13 2.59
N ARG A 126 -19.44 12.62 3.60
CA ARG A 126 -20.85 12.93 3.85
C ARG A 126 -21.15 12.84 5.34
N ALA A 127 -22.06 13.68 5.82
CA ALA A 127 -22.55 13.58 7.20
C ALA A 127 -23.07 12.17 7.52
N GLY A 128 -22.69 11.65 8.69
CA GLY A 128 -23.05 10.29 9.14
C GLY A 128 -22.11 9.17 8.68
N MET A 129 -21.13 9.45 7.82
CA MET A 129 -20.10 8.48 7.43
C MET A 129 -18.88 8.53 8.36
N ARG A 130 -18.05 7.49 8.33
CA ARG A 130 -16.78 7.46 9.06
C ARG A 130 -15.90 8.62 8.62
N ALA A 131 -15.26 9.25 9.60
CA ALA A 131 -14.28 10.29 9.38
C ALA A 131 -12.90 9.68 9.06
N ASP A 132 -12.83 9.05 7.88
CA ASP A 132 -11.59 8.57 7.25
C ASP A 132 -11.22 9.59 6.15
N ILE A 133 -10.26 10.49 6.43
CA ILE A 133 -9.99 11.70 5.64
C ILE A 133 -8.48 11.86 5.43
N ALA A 134 -8.07 12.20 4.21
CA ALA A 134 -6.71 12.64 3.91
C ALA A 134 -6.75 14.08 3.38
N ILE A 135 -5.89 14.94 3.91
CA ILE A 135 -5.69 16.33 3.48
C ILE A 135 -4.32 16.42 2.82
N PHE A 136 -4.31 16.85 1.56
CA PHE A 136 -3.10 16.90 0.75
C PHE A 136 -3.20 18.02 -0.29
N ASP A 137 -2.05 18.46 -0.78
CA ASP A 137 -1.97 19.42 -1.88
C ASP A 137 -1.58 18.70 -3.19
N PRO A 138 -2.52 18.60 -4.16
CA PRO A 138 -2.29 17.86 -5.40
C PRO A 138 -1.14 18.42 -6.26
N TYR A 139 -0.73 19.67 -6.05
CA TYR A 139 0.35 20.30 -6.82
C TYR A 139 1.75 19.94 -6.29
N ILE A 140 1.87 19.51 -5.03
CA ILE A 140 3.16 19.17 -4.40
C ILE A 140 3.27 17.70 -3.98
N VAL A 141 2.19 16.90 -4.07
CA VAL A 141 2.26 15.46 -3.79
C VAL A 141 3.35 14.78 -4.61
N GLU A 142 4.13 13.92 -3.97
CA GLU A 142 5.35 13.33 -4.53
C GLU A 142 5.57 11.89 -4.01
N ASP A 143 5.82 10.93 -4.92
CA ASP A 143 6.26 9.57 -4.59
C ASP A 143 7.79 9.47 -4.60
N ARG A 144 8.41 9.63 -3.42
CA ARG A 144 9.87 9.67 -3.31
C ARG A 144 10.56 8.32 -3.36
N ALA A 145 9.82 7.24 -3.13
CA ALA A 145 10.36 5.89 -3.11
C ALA A 145 10.85 5.48 -4.51
N THR A 146 12.15 5.17 -4.62
CA THR A 146 12.76 4.63 -5.84
C THR A 146 13.16 3.16 -5.65
N PHE A 147 13.58 2.47 -6.71
CA PHE A 147 14.08 1.09 -6.56
C PHE A 147 15.34 1.02 -5.70
N ASP A 148 16.20 2.04 -5.77
CA ASP A 148 17.44 2.12 -4.98
C ASP A 148 17.19 2.57 -3.54
N GLN A 149 16.21 3.46 -3.34
CA GLN A 149 15.84 4.03 -2.04
C GLN A 149 14.34 3.86 -1.80
N PRO A 150 13.85 2.63 -1.59
CA PRO A 150 12.42 2.35 -1.60
C PRO A 150 11.68 2.74 -0.33
N ARG A 151 12.40 3.03 0.76
CA ARG A 151 11.82 3.38 2.07
C ARG A 151 11.52 4.86 2.26
N GLN A 152 11.57 5.67 1.20
CA GLN A 152 11.23 7.08 1.29
C GLN A 152 9.71 7.27 1.38
N LEU A 153 9.25 8.04 2.37
CA LEU A 153 7.85 8.38 2.52
C LEU A 153 7.40 9.32 1.40
N ALA A 154 6.13 9.21 1.02
CA ALA A 154 5.49 10.18 0.13
C ALA A 154 5.34 11.53 0.83
N GLU A 155 5.37 12.61 0.04
CA GLU A 155 5.21 13.99 0.53
C GLU A 155 3.93 14.63 -0.01
N GLY A 156 3.56 15.78 0.57
CA GLY A 156 2.39 16.57 0.17
C GLY A 156 1.09 16.23 0.90
N PHE A 157 1.12 15.35 1.90
CA PHE A 157 0.01 15.03 2.79
C PHE A 157 0.21 15.73 4.13
N SER A 158 -0.68 16.64 4.51
CA SER A 158 -0.55 17.39 5.77
C SER A 158 -1.22 16.66 6.92
N HIS A 159 -2.41 16.10 6.70
CA HIS A 159 -3.19 15.45 7.75
C HIS A 159 -3.85 14.18 7.25
N VAL A 160 -3.93 13.18 8.13
CA VAL A 160 -4.71 11.96 7.92
C VAL A 160 -5.50 11.69 9.18
N ILE A 161 -6.80 11.47 9.01
CA ILE A 161 -7.76 11.18 10.07
C ILE A 161 -8.32 9.79 9.77
N VAL A 162 -8.34 8.94 10.79
CA VAL A 162 -8.94 7.60 10.72
C VAL A 162 -9.93 7.46 11.86
N ASN A 163 -11.18 7.09 11.55
CA ASN A 163 -12.27 7.04 12.51
C ASN A 163 -12.37 8.29 13.40
N GLY A 164 -12.13 9.47 12.83
CA GLY A 164 -12.22 10.77 13.52
C GLY A 164 -11.04 11.11 14.43
N LYS A 165 -9.95 10.34 14.43
CA LYS A 165 -8.72 10.67 15.15
C LYS A 165 -7.56 10.95 14.19
N LEU A 166 -6.78 12.00 14.47
CA LEU A 166 -5.56 12.31 13.73
C LEU A 166 -4.53 11.19 13.90
N VAL A 167 -4.07 10.65 12.78
CA VAL A 167 -2.96 9.67 12.69
C VAL A 167 -1.72 10.27 12.04
N LEU A 168 -1.92 11.31 11.22
CA LEU A 168 -0.88 12.19 10.69
C LEU A 168 -1.32 13.63 10.93
N GLU A 169 -0.45 14.45 11.51
CA GLU A 169 -0.67 15.87 11.81
C GLU A 169 0.57 16.65 11.39
N ASP A 170 0.38 17.69 10.57
CA ASP A 170 1.46 18.49 9.97
C ASP A 170 2.60 17.67 9.35
N GLY A 171 2.26 16.53 8.72
CA GLY A 171 3.21 15.63 8.08
C GLY A 171 3.88 14.61 9.01
N GLU A 172 3.60 14.66 10.31
CA GLU A 172 4.20 13.78 11.33
C GLU A 172 3.20 12.76 11.87
N LEU A 173 3.68 11.55 12.15
CA LEU A 173 2.83 10.47 12.70
C LEU A 173 2.51 10.73 14.18
N THR A 174 1.23 10.72 14.54
CA THR A 174 0.79 10.97 15.93
C THR A 174 0.94 9.73 16.84
N GLY A 175 1.16 8.55 16.25
CA GLY A 175 1.17 7.26 16.95
C GLY A 175 -0.22 6.70 17.28
N ALA A 176 -1.30 7.46 17.02
CA ALA A 176 -2.66 6.97 17.23
C ALA A 176 -2.98 5.80 16.28
N ARG A 177 -3.61 4.74 16.81
CA ARG A 177 -4.03 3.55 16.04
C ARG A 177 -5.54 3.33 16.15
N PRO A 178 -6.38 4.25 15.64
CA PRO A 178 -7.84 4.18 15.75
C PRO A 178 -8.50 3.20 14.77
N GLY A 179 -7.71 2.46 13.98
CA GLY A 179 -8.20 1.47 13.02
C GLY A 179 -9.05 0.39 13.69
N ARG A 180 -10.02 -0.13 12.95
CA ARG A 180 -10.92 -1.20 13.41
C ARG A 180 -11.01 -2.28 12.34
N ALA A 181 -11.24 -3.51 12.78
CA ALA A 181 -11.55 -4.60 11.85
C ALA A 181 -12.86 -4.28 11.12
N LEU A 182 -12.86 -4.45 9.81
CA LEU A 182 -14.05 -4.31 8.97
C LEU A 182 -14.72 -5.68 8.87
N THR A 183 -16.03 -5.72 9.08
CA THR A 183 -16.82 -6.95 8.94
C THR A 183 -17.62 -6.92 7.63
N ALA A 184 -18.07 -8.08 7.16
CA ALA A 184 -18.85 -8.20 5.92
C ALA A 184 -20.16 -7.39 5.91
N MET A 185 -20.64 -6.94 7.08
CA MET A 185 -21.81 -6.07 7.22
C MET A 185 -21.46 -4.56 7.19
N GLY A 186 -20.19 -4.21 6.91
CA GLY A 186 -19.72 -2.82 6.94
C GLY A 186 -19.75 -2.19 8.33
N GLN A 187 -20.02 -2.96 9.38
CA GLN A 187 -20.05 -2.47 10.75
C GLN A 187 -18.68 -2.69 11.40
N ALA A 188 -18.07 -1.62 11.89
CA ALA A 188 -16.90 -1.69 12.74
C ALA A 188 -17.30 -2.32 14.09
N THR A 189 -16.59 -3.35 14.54
CA THR A 189 -16.81 -3.88 15.88
C THR A 189 -16.46 -2.81 16.92
N SER A 190 -17.42 -2.45 17.76
CA SER A 190 -17.12 -1.69 18.97
C SER A 190 -16.50 -2.65 19.98
N ASN A 191 -15.24 -2.42 20.36
CA ASN A 191 -14.72 -2.97 21.62
C ASN A 191 -15.37 -2.18 22.77
N GLY A 192 -16.65 -2.45 23.00
CA GLY A 192 -17.35 -2.12 24.23
C GLY A 192 -17.71 -3.45 24.89
N GLY A 193 -17.06 -3.76 26.00
CA GLY A 193 -17.50 -4.82 26.89
C GLY A 193 -18.87 -4.48 27.43
N ALA A 194 -19.92 -4.80 26.67
CA ALA A 194 -21.25 -4.94 27.18
C ALA A 194 -21.42 -6.43 27.49
N ALA A 195 -21.25 -6.78 28.76
CA ALA A 195 -21.77 -8.02 29.29
C ALA A 195 -23.24 -8.09 28.91
N CYS A 196 -23.57 -8.93 27.92
CA CYS A 196 -24.94 -9.22 27.58
C CYS A 196 -25.48 -10.09 28.71
N GLY A 197 -26.07 -9.43 29.71
CA GLY A 197 -26.88 -10.06 30.74
C GLY A 197 -28.13 -10.64 30.11
N CYS A 198 -28.00 -11.80 29.48
CA CYS A 198 -29.15 -12.62 29.15
C CYS A 198 -29.43 -13.50 30.38
N GLY A 199 -30.31 -13.03 31.24
CA GLY A 199 -30.94 -13.84 32.27
C GLY A 199 -31.84 -14.88 31.60
N CYS A 200 -31.26 -16.01 31.22
CA CYS A 200 -32.01 -17.23 30.98
C CYS A 200 -31.64 -18.22 32.10
N GLY A 201 -32.50 -18.24 33.11
CA GLY A 201 -32.52 -19.31 34.09
C GLY A 201 -32.84 -20.63 33.39
N CYS A 202 -31.93 -21.59 33.53
CA CYS A 202 -32.21 -22.99 33.26
C CYS A 202 -31.99 -23.74 34.58
N ASP A 203 -33.06 -23.83 35.35
CA ASP A 203 -33.25 -24.93 36.30
C ASP A 203 -33.36 -26.24 35.52
N ARG A 204 -32.34 -27.09 35.66
CA ARG A 204 -32.40 -28.56 35.89
C ARG A 204 -31.04 -29.20 35.65
#